data_AF-I3DVA7-F1
#
_entry.id   AF-I3DVA7-F1
#
_cell.length_a   1.000
_cell.length_b   1.000
_cell.length_c   1.000
_cell.angle_alpha   90.00
_cell.angle_beta   90.00
_cell.angle_gamma   90.00
#
_symmetry.space_group_name_H-M   'P 1'
#
loop_
_entity.id
_entity.type
_entity.pdbx_description
1 polymer ?
#
loop_
_entity_poly.entity_id
_entity_poly.type
_entity_poly.pdbx_seq_one_letter_code
_entity_poly.pdbx_strand_id
1 'polypeptide(L)' 'MTIASNVNQLLATLRGIETQLSNFALNSQDEKAQRVFHECMLVMQEVKNDLEIRKNEIEFEEPQYKNS' A
#
# COMPACT_ATOMS: atom_id res chain seq x y z
N MET A 1 14.25 -8.22 -12.94
CA MET A 1 13.40 -7.82 -11.81
C MET A 1 14.25 -6.96 -10.91
N THR A 2 13.88 -5.70 -10.69
CA THR A 2 14.69 -4.80 -9.87
C THR A 2 14.07 -4.56 -8.51
N ILE A 3 14.80 -3.91 -7.62
CA ILE A 3 14.31 -3.66 -6.27
C ILE A 3 13.08 -2.76 -6.34
N ALA A 4 13.11 -1.73 -7.20
CA ALA A 4 11.93 -0.91 -7.50
C ALA A 4 10.73 -1.74 -8.01
N SER A 5 10.96 -2.71 -8.90
CA SER A 5 9.91 -3.61 -9.38
C SER A 5 9.32 -4.48 -8.27
N ASN A 6 10.13 -4.94 -7.32
CA ASN A 6 9.67 -5.73 -6.18
C ASN A 6 8.82 -4.87 -5.23
N VAL A 7 9.24 -3.63 -4.98
CA VAL A 7 8.48 -2.66 -4.17
C VAL A 7 7.17 -2.28 -4.85
N ASN A 8 7.15 -2.11 -6.17
CA ASN A 8 5.92 -1.91 -6.95
C ASN A 8 4.94 -3.08 -6.80
N GLN A 9 5.44 -4.31 -6.83
CA GLN A 9 4.60 -5.49 -6.65
C GLN A 9 4.01 -5.56 -5.24
N LEU A 10 4.80 -5.23 -4.21
CA LEU A 10 4.32 -5.09 -2.84
C LEU A 10 3.23 -4.03 -2.72
N LEU A 11 3.43 -2.83 -3.30
CA LEU A 11 2.43 -1.75 -3.32
C LEU A 11 1.12 -2.19 -4.00
N ALA A 12 1.20 -2.99 -5.06
CA ALA A 12 0.01 -3.56 -5.70
C ALA A 12 -0.74 -4.54 -4.77
N THR A 13 -0.02 -5.39 -4.02
CA THR A 13 -0.62 -6.25 -3.00
C THR A 13 -1.29 -5.44 -1.89
N LEU A 14 -0.66 -4.36 -1.41
CA LEU A 14 -1.24 -3.49 -0.38
C LEU A 14 -2.55 -2.84 -0.83
N ARG A 15 -2.65 -2.37 -2.08
CA ARG A 15 -3.91 -1.85 -2.64
C ARG A 15 -5.02 -2.91 -2.64
N GLY A 16 -4.68 -4.17 -2.90
CA GLY A 16 -5.61 -5.28 -2.80
C GLY A 16 -6.11 -5.53 -1.36
N ILE A 17 -5.24 -5.33 -0.37
CA ILE A 17 -5.59 -5.42 1.05
C ILE A 17 -6.48 -4.24 1.47
N GLU A 18 -6.17 -3.00 1.06
CA GLU A 18 -7.02 -1.81 1.32
C GLU A 18 -8.45 -2.04 0.81
N THR A 19 -8.58 -2.57 -0.41
CA THR A 19 -9.89 -2.90 -1.00
C THR A 19 -10.64 -3.94 -0.17
N GLN A 20 -9.96 -4.98 0.31
CA GLN A 20 -10.57 -6.01 1.16
C GLN A 20 -11.02 -5.45 2.51
N LEU A 21 -10.19 -4.63 3.16
CA LEU A 21 -10.54 -3.97 4.43
C LEU A 21 -11.76 -3.04 4.26
N SER A 22 -11.81 -2.28 3.17
CA SER A 22 -12.96 -1.44 2.83
C SER A 22 -14.22 -2.29 2.64
N ASN A 23 -14.13 -3.40 1.92
CA ASN A 23 -15.25 -4.33 1.75
C ASN A 23 -15.69 -4.95 3.09
N PHE A 24 -14.77 -5.28 4.00
CA PHE A 24 -15.14 -5.80 5.32
C PHE A 24 -15.81 -4.73 6.19
N ALA A 25 -15.35 -3.48 6.13
CA ALA A 25 -16.00 -2.37 6.79
C ALA A 25 -17.43 -2.16 6.26
N LEU A 26 -17.62 -2.17 4.94
CA LEU A 26 -18.94 -1.96 4.32
C LEU A 26 -19.93 -3.10 4.58
N ASN A 27 -19.44 -4.35 4.64
CA ASN A 27 -20.29 -5.53 4.82
C ASN A 27 -20.52 -5.91 6.30
N SER A 28 -19.79 -5.29 7.23
CA SER A 28 -19.95 -5.55 8.66
C SER A 28 -21.21 -4.90 9.21
N GLN A 29 -21.99 -5.62 10.02
CA GLN A 29 -23.13 -5.07 10.77
C GLN A 29 -22.74 -4.61 12.17
N ASP A 30 -21.60 -5.06 12.69
CA ASP A 30 -21.06 -4.61 13.99
C ASP A 30 -20.27 -3.31 13.79
N GLU A 31 -20.76 -2.22 14.41
CA GLU A 31 -20.12 -0.90 14.40
C GLU A 31 -18.67 -0.94 14.92
N LYS A 32 -18.38 -1.81 15.90
CA LYS A 32 -17.03 -1.96 16.43
C LYS A 32 -16.10 -2.54 15.37
N ALA A 33 -16.56 -3.57 14.66
CA ALA A 33 -15.78 -4.17 13.57
C ALA A 33 -15.59 -3.18 12.40
N GLN A 34 -16.61 -2.40 12.05
CA GLN A 34 -16.48 -1.32 11.05
C GLN A 34 -15.37 -0.33 11.43
N ARG A 35 -15.34 0.11 12.69
CA ARG A 35 -14.32 1.02 13.20
C ARG A 35 -12.93 0.42 13.14
N VAL A 36 -12.77 -0.85 13.56
CA VAL A 36 -11.48 -1.54 13.49
C VAL A 36 -10.96 -1.64 12.05
N PHE A 37 -11.81 -2.03 11.10
CA PHE A 37 -11.39 -2.08 9.69
C PHE A 37 -11.03 -0.69 9.15
N HIS A 38 -11.74 0.35 9.55
CA HIS A 38 -11.42 1.73 9.19
C HIS A 38 -10.07 2.18 9.77
N GLU A 39 -9.80 1.92 11.05
CA GLU A 39 -8.51 2.22 11.69
C GLU A 39 -7.37 1.47 11.01
N CYS A 40 -7.56 0.19 10.67
CA CYS A 40 -6.58 -0.58 9.90
C CYS A 40 -6.31 0.02 8.52
N MET A 41 -7.32 0.57 7.84
CA MET A 41 -7.11 1.26 6.56
C MET A 41 -6.24 2.51 6.70
N LEU A 42 -6.39 3.28 7.79
CA LEU A 42 -5.57 4.47 8.04
C LEU A 42 -4.09 4.09 8.21
N VAL A 43 -3.81 3.08 9.03
CA VAL A 43 -2.44 2.56 9.21
C VAL A 43 -1.88 2.02 7.89
N MET A 44 -2.70 1.33 7.10
CA MET A 44 -2.28 0.81 5.80
C MET A 44 -1.90 1.95 4.83
N GLN A 45 -2.64 3.05 4.86
CA GLN A 45 -2.36 4.22 4.03
C GLN A 45 -1.04 4.90 4.43
N GLU A 46 -0.71 4.96 5.73
CA GLU A 46 0.59 5.45 6.21
C GLU A 46 1.73 4.56 5.69
N VAL A 47 1.62 3.24 5.87
CA VAL A 47 2.62 2.26 5.40
C VAL A 47 2.83 2.36 3.88
N LYS A 48 1.74 2.53 3.12
CA LYS A 48 1.80 2.69 1.67
C LYS A 48 2.52 3.97 1.27
N ASN A 49 2.27 5.08 1.95
CA ASN A 49 2.94 6.35 1.67
C ASN A 49 4.46 6.23 1.91
N ASP A 50 4.87 5.60 3.02
CA ASP A 50 6.28 5.39 3.34
C ASP A 50 6.97 4.51 2.27
N LEU A 51 6.28 3.47 1.81
CA LEU A 51 6.79 2.61 0.75
C LEU A 51 6.85 3.30 -0.61
N GLU A 52 5.91 4.21 -0.93
CA GLU A 52 5.95 5.01 -2.15
C GLU A 52 7.13 5.99 -2.14
N ILE A 53 7.42 6.63 -1.00
CA ILE A 53 8.61 7.47 -0.83
C ILE A 53 9.87 6.62 -1.04
N ARG A 54 9.97 5.48 -0.35
CA ARG A 54 11.14 4.60 -0.46
C ARG A 54 11.34 4.06 -1.87
N LYS A 55 10.25 3.76 -2.58
CA LYS A 55 10.28 3.33 -3.97
C LYS A 55 10.92 4.40 -4.86
N ASN A 56 10.53 5.67 -4.70
CA ASN A 56 11.06 6.78 -5.49
C ASN A 56 12.58 6.96 -5.28
N GLU A 57 13.06 6.82 -4.04
CA GLU A 57 14.50 6.84 -3.74
C GLU A 57 15.24 5.71 -4.46
N ILE A 58 14.70 4.49 -4.42
CA ILE A 58 15.29 3.32 -5.09
C ILE A 58 15.30 3.50 -6.61
N GLU A 59 14.21 4.02 -7.20
CA GLU A 59 14.14 4.33 -8.63
C GLU A 59 15.23 5.34 -9.02
N PHE A 60 15.49 6.36 -8.20
CA PHE A 60 16.55 7.33 -8.46
C PHE A 60 17.97 6.73 -8.39
N GLU A 61 18.18 5.72 -7.54
CA GLU A 61 19.46 5.01 -7.42
C GLU A 61 19.70 4.04 -8.59
N GLU A 62 18.65 3.46 -9.15
CA GLU A 62 18.71 2.41 -10.16
C GLU A 62 19.09 2.97 -11.56
N PRO A 63 20.19 2.48 -12.20
CA PRO A 63 20.69 3.02 -13.48
C PRO A 63 19.68 3.03 -14.62
N GLN A 64 18.75 2.08 -14.61
CA GLN A 64 17.73 1.92 -15.63
C GLN A 64 16.66 3.03 -15.63
N TYR A 65 16.49 3.75 -14.51
CA TYR A 65 15.55 4.87 -14.39
C TYR A 65 16.25 6.23 -14.55
N LYS A 66 17.58 6.28 -14.61
CA LYS A 66 18.36 7.51 -14.76
C LYS A 66 18.35 8.11 -16.18
N ASN A 67 17.80 7.39 -17.16
CA ASN A 67 17.82 7.76 -18.59
C ASN A 67 16.41 8.03 -19.16
N SER A 68 15.39 8.25 -18.34
CA SER A 68 14.04 8.68 -18.77
C SER A 68 13.80 10.16 -18.51
#